data_AF-J5J5U8-F1
#
_entry.id   AF-J5J5U8-F1
#
_cell.length_a   1.000
_cell.length_b   1.000
_cell.length_c   1.000
_cell.angle_alpha   90.00
_cell.angle_beta   90.00
_cell.angle_gamma   90.00
#
_symmetry.space_group_name_H-M   'P 1'
#
loop_
_entity.id
_entity.type
_entity.pdbx_description
1 polymer ?
#
loop_
_entity_poly.entity_id
_entity_poly.type
_entity_poly.pdbx_seq_one_letter_code
_entity_poly.pdbx_strand_id
1 'polypeptide(L)'
;MINPMNWATAALAFATVSVQGAAVPATAGPLNGRAEPLPTVVYRGSASIPETIKERGGFIPRPRDDEPISNMTFGLRNHHLGKTRTVYTSTSRDVDVAVSFALSNSQPSAWIYKIHSTPNMIDLNDSGFRLVFLQEEEFVALGGVRYDQIEAWAPASGGELNFTANPDFASKKYEGLSASPGQPQLAGDQANLAKYNEKTLEEYAIEFMEKNGGPVGFDGTFPLNVLKTDAPAEPTDPREMEEKLCSNSEEVFNLSKADCYNQVSQCVFEQLSKGMVNVDFSPITACMNAKWLVV
;
A
#
# COMPACT_ATOMS: atom_id res chain seq x y z
N MET A 1 68.42 -54.23 5.04
CA MET A 1 68.07 -55.47 5.77
C MET A 1 66.54 -55.54 5.88
N ILE A 2 65.96 -56.63 5.33
CA ILE A 2 64.72 -57.33 5.73
C ILE A 2 63.41 -56.51 5.91
N ASN A 3 62.58 -56.52 4.85
CA ASN A 3 61.19 -57.01 4.68
C ASN A 3 60.17 -57.10 5.88
N PRO A 4 58.86 -57.38 5.66
CA PRO A 4 57.72 -56.48 5.91
C PRO A 4 56.66 -57.12 6.83
N MET A 5 55.45 -56.52 6.96
CA MET A 5 54.12 -57.08 7.37
C MET A 5 53.33 -56.01 8.16
N ASN A 6 52.00 -55.98 8.29
CA ASN A 6 50.83 -56.43 7.54
C ASN A 6 49.64 -55.81 8.33
N TRP A 7 48.69 -55.16 7.64
CA TRP A 7 47.23 -55.12 7.86
C TRP A 7 46.65 -55.25 9.29
N ALA A 8 45.85 -54.26 9.71
CA ALA A 8 44.64 -54.48 10.51
C ALA A 8 43.69 -53.26 10.45
N THR A 9 42.54 -53.44 9.79
CA THR A 9 41.33 -52.62 9.93
C THR A 9 40.70 -52.83 11.30
N ALA A 10 40.41 -51.75 12.02
CA ALA A 10 39.58 -51.76 13.23
C ALA A 10 38.34 -50.90 13.00
N ALA A 11 37.17 -51.55 12.99
CA ALA A 11 35.88 -50.90 13.05
C ALA A 11 35.57 -50.55 14.52
N LEU A 12 35.32 -49.28 14.83
CA LEU A 12 34.73 -48.88 16.11
C LEU A 12 33.22 -48.72 15.95
N ALA A 13 32.48 -49.57 16.64
CA ALA A 13 31.07 -49.40 16.92
C ALA A 13 30.91 -48.45 18.13
N PHE A 14 30.19 -47.35 17.96
CA PHE A 14 29.76 -46.49 19.06
C PHE A 14 28.41 -46.98 19.58
N ALA A 15 28.40 -47.47 20.83
CA ALA A 15 27.18 -47.71 21.58
C ALA A 15 26.72 -46.39 22.22
N THR A 16 25.57 -45.87 21.80
CA THR A 16 24.92 -44.73 22.46
C THR A 16 24.01 -45.23 23.59
N VAL A 17 24.31 -44.82 24.82
CA VAL A 17 23.44 -44.99 25.99
C VAL A 17 22.20 -44.11 25.81
N SER A 18 21.03 -44.74 25.78
CA SER A 18 19.73 -44.07 25.70
C SER A 18 19.29 -43.66 27.11
N VAL A 19 19.28 -42.36 27.39
CA VAL A 19 18.59 -41.81 28.57
C VAL A 19 17.16 -41.47 28.15
N GLN A 20 16.21 -42.31 28.55
CA GLN A 20 14.78 -42.04 28.39
C GLN A 20 14.35 -41.02 29.47
N GLY A 21 14.36 -39.74 29.10
CA GLY A 21 13.58 -38.72 29.77
C GLY A 21 12.22 -38.61 29.08
N ALA A 22 11.16 -39.13 29.71
CA ALA A 22 9.80 -38.98 29.23
C ALA A 22 9.37 -37.50 29.37
N ALA A 23 9.46 -36.74 28.27
CA ALA A 23 8.74 -35.50 28.11
C ALA A 23 7.35 -35.82 27.55
N VAL A 24 6.32 -35.49 28.31
CA VAL A 24 4.92 -35.51 27.89
C VAL A 24 4.80 -34.65 26.63
N PRO A 25 4.22 -35.16 25.52
CA PRO A 25 3.98 -34.32 24.36
C PRO A 25 2.90 -33.31 24.75
N ALA A 26 3.31 -32.05 24.96
CA ALA A 26 2.41 -30.93 24.80
C ALA A 26 1.90 -31.01 23.37
N THR A 27 0.60 -31.26 23.21
CA THR A 27 -0.10 -31.23 21.93
C THR A 27 0.02 -29.81 21.36
N ALA A 28 1.08 -29.57 20.60
CA ALA A 28 1.12 -28.48 19.66
C ALA A 28 -0.01 -28.75 18.66
N GLY A 29 -1.02 -27.87 18.67
CA GLY A 29 -1.96 -27.80 17.56
C GLY A 29 -1.20 -27.65 16.24
N PRO A 30 -1.77 -28.08 15.11
CA PRO A 30 -1.06 -28.05 13.84
C PRO A 30 -0.64 -26.61 13.54
N LEU A 31 0.67 -26.37 13.55
CA LEU A 31 1.29 -25.23 12.91
C LEU A 31 1.05 -25.42 11.41
N ASN A 32 -0.12 -25.00 10.92
CA ASN A 32 -0.34 -24.90 9.49
C ASN A 32 0.67 -23.88 8.97
N GLY A 33 1.77 -24.39 8.40
CA GLY A 33 2.65 -23.60 7.55
C GLY A 33 1.79 -22.86 6.52
N ARG A 34 2.16 -21.60 6.28
CA ARG A 34 1.43 -20.66 5.42
C ARG A 34 0.96 -21.36 4.14
N ALA A 35 -0.36 -21.49 3.98
CA ALA A 35 -0.94 -22.25 2.87
C ALA A 35 -0.75 -21.55 1.51
N GLU A 36 -0.52 -20.23 1.50
CA GLU A 36 -0.34 -19.42 0.29
C GLU A 36 0.92 -18.54 0.32
N PRO A 37 1.53 -18.24 -0.85
CA PRO A 37 2.67 -17.34 -0.96
C PRO A 37 2.32 -15.89 -0.60
N LEU A 38 3.34 -15.05 -0.35
CA LEU A 38 3.13 -13.63 -0.05
C LEU A 38 2.60 -12.96 -1.32
N PRO A 39 1.56 -12.11 -1.22
CA PRO A 39 1.00 -11.49 -2.41
C PRO A 39 2.02 -10.52 -3.00
N THR A 40 2.06 -10.47 -4.33
CA THR A 40 2.70 -9.39 -5.10
C THR A 40 1.69 -8.31 -5.49
N VAL A 41 0.39 -8.57 -5.30
CA VAL A 41 -0.71 -7.65 -5.56
C VAL A 41 -1.71 -7.75 -4.42
N VAL A 42 -2.19 -6.59 -3.96
CA VAL A 42 -3.31 -6.44 -3.03
C VAL A 42 -4.30 -5.40 -3.57
N TYR A 43 -5.49 -5.38 -2.99
CA TYR A 43 -6.60 -4.55 -3.39
C TYR A 43 -7.06 -3.65 -2.24
N ARG A 44 -7.56 -2.47 -2.58
CA ARG A 44 -8.16 -1.55 -1.61
C ARG A 44 -9.44 -0.94 -2.17
N GLY A 45 -10.54 -1.11 -1.44
CA GLY A 45 -11.77 -0.35 -1.64
C GLY A 45 -11.65 1.06 -1.07
N SER A 46 -12.11 2.07 -1.81
CA SER A 46 -12.06 3.47 -1.38
C SER A 46 -13.16 4.30 -2.00
N ALA A 47 -13.65 5.31 -1.28
CA ALA A 47 -14.57 6.30 -1.81
C ALA A 47 -13.87 7.39 -2.64
N SER A 48 -12.58 7.62 -2.39
CA SER A 48 -11.79 8.65 -3.08
C SER A 48 -11.46 8.21 -4.51
N ILE A 49 -11.58 9.15 -5.45
CA ILE A 49 -11.26 8.99 -6.87
C ILE A 49 -9.74 9.04 -7.11
N PRO A 50 -9.24 8.50 -8.24
CA PRO A 50 -7.81 8.39 -8.53
C PRO A 50 -7.06 9.72 -8.47
N GLU A 51 -7.67 10.81 -8.94
CA GLU A 51 -7.09 12.15 -8.95
C GLU A 51 -6.83 12.65 -7.53
N THR A 52 -7.81 12.48 -6.64
CA THR A 52 -7.66 12.80 -5.22
C THR A 52 -6.58 11.93 -4.56
N ILE A 53 -6.45 10.66 -4.94
CA ILE A 53 -5.38 9.80 -4.39
C ILE A 53 -4.01 10.25 -4.90
N LYS A 54 -3.90 10.70 -6.16
CA LYS A 54 -2.69 11.28 -6.74
C LYS A 54 -2.23 12.53 -6.02
N GLU A 55 -3.13 13.50 -5.82
CA GLU A 55 -2.85 14.74 -5.09
C GLU A 55 -2.35 14.50 -3.67
N ARG A 56 -2.77 13.39 -3.05
CA ARG A 56 -2.36 13.00 -1.70
C ARG A 56 -1.04 12.22 -1.67
N GLY A 57 -0.46 11.92 -2.82
CA GLY A 57 0.72 11.06 -2.94
C GLY A 57 0.44 9.57 -2.71
N GLY A 58 -0.83 9.17 -2.66
CA GLY A 58 -1.28 7.80 -2.40
C GLY A 58 -2.26 7.70 -1.23
N PHE A 59 -2.40 6.48 -0.71
CA PHE A 59 -3.13 6.20 0.53
C PHE A 59 -2.19 6.37 1.73
N ILE A 60 -1.99 7.63 2.12
CA ILE A 60 -1.15 7.99 3.25
C ILE A 60 -2.03 8.16 4.50
N PRO A 61 -1.80 7.39 5.59
CA PRO A 61 -2.50 7.58 6.86
C PRO A 61 -2.29 9.00 7.37
N ARG A 62 -3.37 9.69 7.77
CA ARG A 62 -3.28 11.06 8.28
C ARG A 62 -3.62 11.10 9.76
N PRO A 63 -2.82 11.79 10.59
CA PRO A 63 -3.24 12.17 11.94
C PRO A 63 -4.57 12.94 11.88
N ARG A 64 -5.36 12.89 12.95
CA ARG A 64 -6.35 13.94 13.19
C ARG A 64 -5.73 14.94 14.15
N ASP A 65 -6.12 16.20 14.01
CA ASP A 65 -5.62 17.28 14.88
C ASP A 65 -5.91 17.00 16.37
N ASP A 66 -6.94 16.20 16.69
CA ASP A 66 -7.34 15.78 18.03
C ASP A 66 -6.80 14.40 18.47
N GLU A 67 -6.10 13.67 17.60
CA GLU A 67 -5.53 12.35 17.88
C GLU A 67 -4.02 12.33 17.54
N PRO A 68 -3.16 12.81 18.47
CA PRO A 68 -1.71 12.79 18.24
C PRO A 68 -1.20 11.35 18.11
N ILE A 69 -0.08 11.20 17.39
CA ILE A 69 0.63 9.92 17.30
C ILE A 69 1.06 9.51 18.71
N SER A 70 0.74 8.28 19.08
CA SER A 70 1.15 7.64 20.32
C SER A 70 1.70 6.26 20.02
N ASN A 71 2.32 5.61 21.01
CA ASN A 71 2.78 4.23 20.85
C ASN A 71 1.67 3.28 20.34
N MET A 72 0.42 3.50 20.77
CA MET A 72 -0.72 2.67 20.37
C MET A 72 -1.16 2.88 18.91
N THR A 73 -0.75 3.98 18.27
CA THR A 73 -0.96 4.28 16.84
C THR A 73 -0.21 3.28 15.94
N PHE A 74 0.83 2.61 16.48
CA PHE A 74 1.64 1.59 15.81
C PHE A 74 1.17 0.15 16.06
N GLY A 75 0.11 -0.06 16.85
CA GLY A 75 -0.40 -1.40 17.14
C GLY A 75 -1.31 -1.95 16.04
N LEU A 76 -0.95 -3.10 15.45
CA LEU A 76 -1.72 -3.78 14.40
C LEU A 76 -3.16 -4.12 14.86
N ARG A 77 -3.33 -4.56 16.11
CA ARG A 77 -4.65 -4.88 16.64
C ARG A 77 -5.56 -3.66 16.77
N ASN A 78 -5.00 -2.49 17.10
CA ASN A 78 -5.81 -1.27 17.17
C ASN A 78 -6.31 -0.85 15.79
N HIS A 79 -5.46 -1.00 14.77
CA HIS A 79 -5.83 -0.79 13.38
C HIS A 79 -6.95 -1.75 12.95
N HIS A 80 -6.74 -3.05 13.14
CA HIS A 80 -7.69 -4.09 12.76
C HIS A 80 -9.08 -3.93 13.41
N LEU A 81 -9.11 -3.42 14.65
CA LEU A 81 -10.37 -3.16 15.36
C LEU A 81 -10.98 -1.79 15.05
N GLY A 82 -10.32 -0.95 14.23
CA GLY A 82 -10.78 0.40 13.91
C GLY A 82 -10.94 1.32 15.12
N LYS A 83 -10.18 1.09 16.20
CA LYS A 83 -10.39 1.80 17.49
C LYS A 83 -9.87 3.24 17.49
N THR A 84 -8.81 3.50 16.75
CA THR A 84 -8.14 4.80 16.66
C THR A 84 -7.55 4.94 15.26
N ARG A 85 -7.21 6.16 14.84
CA ARG A 85 -6.33 6.29 13.67
C ARG A 85 -4.94 5.71 14.00
N THR A 86 -4.35 5.10 12.99
CA THR A 86 -3.06 4.40 13.07
C THR A 86 -2.18 4.80 11.90
N VAL A 87 -0.90 4.44 11.94
CA VAL A 87 0.05 4.64 10.84
C VAL A 87 -0.06 3.60 9.72
N TYR A 88 -1.12 2.79 9.71
CA TYR A 88 -1.35 1.73 8.73
C TYR A 88 -2.43 2.09 7.71
N THR A 89 -2.31 1.52 6.51
CA THR A 89 -3.37 1.49 5.50
C THR A 89 -3.77 0.05 5.20
N SER A 90 -5.04 -0.30 5.42
CA SER A 90 -5.58 -1.62 5.08
C SER A 90 -5.62 -1.88 3.58
N THR A 91 -5.30 -3.12 3.22
CA THR A 91 -5.50 -3.72 1.90
C THR A 91 -5.93 -5.17 2.11
N SER A 92 -6.47 -5.81 1.08
CA SER A 92 -6.79 -7.24 1.09
C SER A 92 -6.15 -7.92 -0.11
N ARG A 93 -5.74 -9.17 0.03
CA ARG A 93 -5.38 -9.98 -1.16
C ARG A 93 -6.60 -10.40 -1.98
N ASP A 94 -7.78 -10.38 -1.38
CA ASP A 94 -9.04 -10.74 -2.01
C ASP A 94 -9.71 -9.49 -2.59
N VAL A 95 -9.94 -9.51 -3.90
CA VAL A 95 -10.60 -8.41 -4.61
C VAL A 95 -12.07 -8.28 -4.21
N ASP A 96 -12.75 -9.38 -3.89
CA ASP A 96 -14.16 -9.38 -3.51
C ASP A 96 -14.36 -8.76 -2.13
N VAL A 97 -13.39 -8.94 -1.22
CA VAL A 97 -13.35 -8.23 0.06
C VAL A 97 -13.22 -6.72 -0.18
N ALA A 98 -12.32 -6.29 -1.06
CA ALA A 98 -12.14 -4.88 -1.40
C ALA A 98 -13.40 -4.27 -2.03
N VAL A 99 -14.10 -5.03 -2.90
CA VAL A 99 -15.39 -4.64 -3.50
C VAL A 99 -16.46 -4.50 -2.44
N SER A 100 -16.63 -5.51 -1.58
CA SER A 100 -17.61 -5.50 -0.50
C SER A 100 -17.43 -4.28 0.40
N PHE A 101 -16.17 -3.97 0.79
CA PHE A 101 -15.85 -2.79 1.60
C PHE A 101 -16.14 -1.47 0.88
N ALA A 102 -15.86 -1.38 -0.42
CA ALA A 102 -16.14 -0.17 -1.20
C ALA A 102 -17.65 0.10 -1.30
N LEU A 103 -18.45 -0.96 -1.47
CA LEU A 103 -19.90 -0.87 -1.65
C LEU A 103 -20.69 -0.77 -0.33
N SER A 104 -20.18 -1.33 0.77
CA SER A 104 -20.88 -1.35 2.07
C SER A 104 -21.07 0.03 2.71
N ASN A 105 -20.29 1.02 2.28
CA ASN A 105 -20.22 2.33 2.93
C ASN A 105 -21.22 3.37 2.37
N SER A 106 -22.13 2.99 1.46
CA SER A 106 -23.12 3.89 0.81
C SER A 106 -22.51 5.21 0.28
N GLN A 107 -21.26 5.14 -0.18
CA GLN A 107 -20.53 6.31 -0.64
C GLN A 107 -20.99 6.68 -2.05
N PRO A 108 -21.03 7.98 -2.41
CA PRO A 108 -21.48 8.43 -3.74
C PRO A 108 -20.56 7.93 -4.86
N SER A 109 -19.33 7.59 -4.53
CA SER A 109 -18.36 6.94 -5.40
C SER A 109 -17.67 5.81 -4.65
N ALA A 110 -17.40 4.70 -5.34
CA ALA A 110 -16.70 3.54 -4.82
C ALA A 110 -15.72 3.05 -5.88
N TRP A 111 -14.47 2.83 -5.48
CA TRP A 111 -13.36 2.49 -6.36
C TRP A 111 -12.54 1.36 -5.76
N ILE A 112 -12.01 0.51 -6.64
CA ILE A 112 -11.09 -0.58 -6.31
C ILE A 112 -9.73 -0.23 -6.88
N TYR A 113 -8.72 -0.24 -6.02
CA TYR A 113 -7.34 0.01 -6.40
C TYR A 113 -6.57 -1.28 -6.36
N LYS A 114 -5.93 -1.63 -7.47
CA LYS A 114 -4.98 -2.73 -7.57
C LYS A 114 -3.58 -2.18 -7.26
N ILE A 115 -2.94 -2.71 -6.24
CA ILE A 115 -1.73 -2.15 -5.64
C ILE A 115 -0.63 -3.20 -5.69
N HIS A 116 0.54 -2.85 -6.20
CA HIS A 116 1.69 -3.74 -6.17
C HIS A 116 2.20 -3.85 -4.73
N SER A 117 2.41 -5.06 -4.22
CA SER A 117 2.83 -5.25 -2.84
C SER A 117 4.30 -4.90 -2.64
N THR A 118 4.61 -4.32 -1.47
CA THR A 118 5.98 -3.98 -1.07
C THR A 118 6.25 -4.48 0.35
N PRO A 119 7.52 -4.61 0.76
CA PRO A 119 7.85 -5.18 2.06
C PRO A 119 7.34 -4.39 3.28
N ASN A 120 6.86 -3.15 3.13
CA ASN A 120 6.20 -2.42 4.22
C ASN A 120 4.76 -2.92 4.51
N MET A 121 4.22 -3.84 3.71
CA MET A 121 2.91 -4.47 3.93
C MET A 121 3.04 -5.70 4.83
N ILE A 122 2.27 -5.76 5.91
CA ILE A 122 2.35 -6.82 6.92
C ILE A 122 1.11 -7.70 6.87
N ASP A 123 1.31 -9.01 6.85
CA ASP A 123 0.26 -10.03 6.95
C ASP A 123 -0.37 -10.05 8.37
N LEU A 124 -1.65 -9.71 8.51
CA LEU A 124 -2.30 -9.73 9.82
C LEU A 124 -2.60 -11.14 10.33
N ASN A 125 -2.82 -12.12 9.44
CA ASN A 125 -3.16 -13.49 9.84
C ASN A 125 -2.03 -14.14 10.63
N ASP A 126 -0.78 -13.75 10.36
CA ASP A 126 0.42 -14.27 11.01
C ASP A 126 1.03 -13.29 12.03
N SER A 127 0.29 -12.27 12.44
CA SER A 127 0.78 -11.23 13.36
C SER A 127 0.50 -11.53 14.84
N GLY A 128 0.19 -12.78 15.20
CA GLY A 128 0.23 -13.25 16.59
C GLY A 128 -0.89 -12.74 17.51
N PHE A 129 -1.98 -12.19 16.97
CA PHE A 129 -3.18 -11.82 17.72
C PHE A 129 -4.45 -12.40 17.10
N ARG A 130 -5.52 -12.53 17.89
CA ARG A 130 -6.80 -13.01 17.39
C ARG A 130 -7.47 -11.96 16.50
N LEU A 131 -7.67 -12.30 15.24
CA LEU A 131 -8.43 -11.50 14.30
C LEU A 131 -9.94 -11.66 14.53
N VAL A 132 -10.66 -10.55 14.37
CA VAL A 132 -12.12 -10.50 14.38
C VAL A 132 -12.64 -10.67 12.96
N PHE A 133 -11.95 -10.12 11.97
CA PHE A 133 -12.32 -10.14 10.56
C PHE A 133 -11.35 -11.03 9.75
N LEU A 134 -11.24 -12.30 10.13
CA LEU A 134 -10.33 -13.28 9.49
C LEU A 134 -10.50 -13.38 7.97
N GLN A 135 -11.74 -13.23 7.49
CA GLN A 135 -12.09 -13.35 6.08
C GLN A 135 -11.62 -12.16 5.24
N GLU A 136 -11.16 -11.06 5.85
CA GLU A 136 -10.65 -9.92 5.11
C GLU A 136 -9.27 -10.18 4.49
N GLU A 137 -8.57 -11.23 4.94
CA GLU A 137 -7.21 -11.57 4.50
C GLU A 137 -6.30 -10.32 4.41
N GLU A 138 -6.35 -9.54 5.49
CA GLU A 138 -5.85 -8.16 5.53
C GLU A 138 -4.31 -8.10 5.52
N PHE A 139 -3.78 -7.30 4.60
CA PHE A 139 -2.40 -6.82 4.61
C PHE A 139 -2.39 -5.34 4.90
N VAL A 140 -1.57 -4.90 5.84
CA VAL A 140 -1.53 -3.50 6.25
C VAL A 140 -0.21 -2.85 5.86
N ALA A 141 -0.28 -1.75 5.10
CA ALA A 141 0.90 -1.00 4.70
C ALA A 141 1.30 -0.01 5.81
N LEU A 142 2.41 -0.29 6.49
CA LEU A 142 2.97 0.61 7.49
C LEU A 142 3.52 1.88 6.82
N GLY A 143 3.05 3.02 7.29
CA GLY A 143 3.31 4.34 6.72
C GLY A 143 2.47 4.70 5.49
N GLY A 144 1.73 3.74 4.91
CA GLY A 144 0.83 3.95 3.78
C GLY A 144 1.25 3.28 2.47
N VAL A 145 0.43 3.51 1.45
CA VAL A 145 0.66 3.07 0.07
C VAL A 145 0.87 4.29 -0.81
N ARG A 146 1.93 4.29 -1.60
CA ARG A 146 2.25 5.43 -2.48
C ARG A 146 1.46 5.40 -3.77
N TYR A 147 1.30 6.56 -4.40
CA TYR A 147 0.61 6.64 -5.69
C TYR A 147 1.34 5.86 -6.80
N ASP A 148 2.66 5.98 -6.85
CA ASP A 148 3.50 5.26 -7.83
C ASP A 148 3.48 3.73 -7.66
N GLN A 149 2.94 3.22 -6.55
CA GLN A 149 2.78 1.80 -6.22
C GLN A 149 1.43 1.22 -6.69
N ILE A 150 0.46 2.08 -7.02
CA ILE A 150 -0.86 1.67 -7.51
C ILE A 150 -0.71 1.27 -8.97
N GLU A 151 -1.03 0.02 -9.32
CA GLU A 151 -0.95 -0.47 -10.70
C GLU A 151 -2.11 0.03 -11.56
N ALA A 152 -3.32 0.03 -11.00
CA ALA A 152 -4.55 0.33 -11.72
C ALA A 152 -5.71 0.61 -10.75
N TRP A 153 -6.82 1.10 -11.29
CA TRP A 153 -8.07 1.27 -10.56
C TRP A 153 -9.30 0.97 -11.43
N ALA A 154 -10.41 0.62 -10.79
CA ALA A 154 -11.70 0.44 -11.44
C ALA A 154 -12.82 1.02 -10.57
N PRO A 155 -13.92 1.52 -11.14
CA PRO A 155 -15.15 1.73 -10.37
C PRO A 155 -15.59 0.42 -9.71
N ALA A 156 -15.97 0.46 -8.44
CA ALA A 156 -16.46 -0.72 -7.74
C ALA A 156 -17.80 -1.16 -8.32
N SER A 157 -17.91 -2.45 -8.65
CA SER A 157 -19.15 -3.05 -9.12
C SER A 157 -19.26 -4.49 -8.60
N GLY A 158 -20.47 -5.06 -8.57
CA GLY A 158 -20.66 -6.48 -8.24
C GLY A 158 -20.38 -7.44 -9.40
N GLY A 159 -19.83 -6.94 -10.52
CA GLY A 159 -19.47 -7.72 -11.71
C GLY A 159 -17.99 -7.59 -12.03
N GLU A 160 -17.64 -7.85 -13.29
CA GLU A 160 -16.25 -7.77 -13.76
C GLU A 160 -15.68 -6.34 -13.59
N LEU A 161 -14.45 -6.26 -13.08
CA LEU A 161 -13.75 -5.00 -12.86
C LEU A 161 -12.89 -4.64 -14.07
N ASN A 162 -13.27 -3.58 -14.78
CA ASN A 162 -12.48 -3.01 -15.87
C ASN A 162 -11.44 -2.05 -15.31
N PHE A 163 -10.23 -2.55 -15.08
CA PHE A 163 -9.12 -1.76 -14.53
C PHE A 163 -8.50 -0.83 -15.56
N THR A 164 -8.47 0.46 -15.24
CA THR A 164 -7.68 1.48 -15.93
C THR A 164 -6.27 1.51 -15.32
N ALA A 165 -5.25 1.32 -16.15
CA ALA A 165 -3.86 1.35 -15.72
C ALA A 165 -3.45 2.74 -15.21
N ASN A 166 -2.67 2.77 -14.14
CA ASN A 166 -2.06 3.99 -13.64
C ASN A 166 -0.83 4.34 -14.51
N PRO A 167 -0.81 5.48 -15.23
CA PRO A 167 0.36 5.88 -16.02
C PRO A 167 1.60 6.17 -15.16
N ASP A 168 1.42 6.48 -13.86
CA ASP A 168 2.50 6.79 -12.93
C ASP A 168 3.00 5.55 -12.15
N PHE A 169 2.51 4.34 -12.47
CA PHE A 169 2.98 3.12 -11.84
C PHE A 169 4.46 2.87 -12.16
N ALA A 170 5.31 2.90 -11.13
CA ALA A 170 6.75 2.72 -11.26
C ALA A 170 7.13 1.23 -11.32
N SER A 171 6.70 0.52 -12.37
CA SER A 171 6.85 -0.93 -12.49
C SER A 171 8.25 -1.47 -12.16
N LYS A 172 9.30 -0.89 -12.74
CA LYS A 172 10.71 -1.28 -12.51
C LYS A 172 11.15 -1.12 -11.05
N LYS A 173 10.59 -0.14 -10.33
CA LYS A 173 10.93 0.13 -8.92
C LYS A 173 10.36 -0.96 -8.00
N TYR A 174 9.22 -1.52 -8.37
CA TYR A 174 8.49 -2.49 -7.55
C TYR A 174 8.62 -3.93 -8.05
N GLU A 175 9.25 -4.16 -9.20
CA GLU A 175 9.45 -5.48 -9.78
C GLU A 175 10.08 -6.48 -8.79
N GLY A 176 9.44 -7.65 -8.67
CA GLY A 176 9.91 -8.73 -7.81
C GLY A 176 9.67 -8.53 -6.31
N LEU A 177 9.00 -7.44 -5.91
CA LEU A 177 8.65 -7.21 -4.52
C LEU A 177 7.35 -7.93 -4.13
N SER A 178 7.23 -8.24 -2.85
CA SER A 178 6.04 -8.82 -2.24
C SER A 178 5.80 -8.19 -0.88
N ALA A 179 4.65 -8.47 -0.28
CA ALA A 179 4.41 -8.15 1.12
C ALA A 179 5.39 -8.89 2.05
N SER A 180 5.40 -8.51 3.32
CA SER A 180 6.13 -9.15 4.41
C SER A 180 5.25 -10.12 5.22
N PRO A 181 5.86 -11.13 5.88
CA PRO A 181 5.18 -11.94 6.88
C PRO A 181 4.66 -11.11 8.06
N GLY A 182 3.85 -11.75 8.92
CA GLY A 182 3.31 -11.12 10.10
C GLY A 182 4.37 -10.63 11.08
N GLN A 183 4.01 -9.63 11.88
CA GLN A 183 4.91 -8.98 12.84
C GLN A 183 4.30 -9.04 14.25
N PRO A 184 4.45 -10.16 15.00
CA PRO A 184 3.88 -10.32 16.34
C PRO A 184 4.31 -9.24 17.35
N GLN A 185 5.52 -8.70 17.21
CA GLN A 185 6.02 -7.61 18.03
C GLN A 185 5.28 -6.28 17.81
N LEU A 186 4.56 -6.14 16.69
CA LEU A 186 3.70 -4.99 16.38
C LEU A 186 2.22 -5.24 16.71
N ALA A 187 1.85 -6.41 17.23
CA ALA A 187 0.45 -6.78 17.48
C ALA A 187 -0.27 -5.77 18.39
N GLY A 188 0.39 -5.33 19.46
CA GLY A 188 -0.13 -4.31 20.39
C GLY A 188 -1.24 -4.79 21.33
N ASP A 189 -1.54 -6.09 21.41
CA ASP A 189 -2.35 -6.65 22.49
C ASP A 189 -1.53 -6.95 23.74
N GLN A 190 -2.22 -7.13 24.88
CA GLN A 190 -1.56 -7.30 26.18
C GLN A 190 -0.57 -8.47 26.23
N ALA A 191 -0.85 -9.59 25.57
CA ALA A 191 0.02 -10.76 25.62
C ALA A 191 1.31 -10.49 24.83
N ASN A 192 1.20 -9.91 23.63
CA ASN A 192 2.37 -9.55 22.83
C ASN A 192 3.16 -8.38 23.42
N LEU A 193 2.50 -7.37 24.01
CA LEU A 193 3.18 -6.29 24.74
C LEU A 193 3.97 -6.82 25.94
N ALA A 194 3.46 -7.82 26.65
CA ALA A 194 4.18 -8.44 27.74
C ALA A 194 5.37 -9.29 27.25
N LYS A 195 5.23 -9.94 26.09
CA LYS A 195 6.25 -10.81 25.48
C LYS A 195 7.39 -10.02 24.81
N TYR A 196 7.06 -8.94 24.09
CA TYR A 196 8.00 -8.10 23.35
C TYR A 196 8.12 -6.74 24.03
N ASN A 197 8.60 -6.75 25.28
CA ASN A 197 8.62 -5.57 26.15
C ASN A 197 9.95 -4.78 26.10
N GLU A 198 10.90 -5.22 25.27
CA GLU A 198 12.23 -4.62 25.16
C GLU A 198 12.22 -3.29 24.40
N LYS A 199 11.20 -3.07 23.57
CA LYS A 199 10.99 -1.86 22.78
C LYS A 199 9.52 -1.48 22.76
N THR A 200 9.26 -0.21 22.49
CA THR A 200 7.93 0.30 22.16
C THR A 200 7.48 -0.20 20.78
N LEU A 201 6.17 -0.11 20.50
CA LEU A 201 5.62 -0.45 19.18
C LEU A 201 6.17 0.50 18.10
N GLU A 202 6.37 1.77 18.45
CA GLU A 202 7.01 2.76 17.57
C GLU A 202 8.44 2.35 17.20
N GLU A 203 9.27 1.98 18.18
CA GLU A 203 10.64 1.52 17.92
C GLU A 203 10.67 0.25 17.06
N TYR A 204 9.77 -0.72 17.30
CA TYR A 204 9.64 -1.89 16.43
C TYR A 204 9.17 -1.53 15.02
N ALA A 205 8.32 -0.53 14.88
CA ALA A 205 7.82 -0.07 13.59
C ALA A 205 8.92 0.64 12.79
N ILE A 206 9.73 1.46 13.45
CA ILE A 206 10.92 2.09 12.86
C ILE A 206 11.91 1.01 12.41
N GLU A 207 12.27 0.06 13.29
CA GLU A 207 13.20 -1.03 12.95
C GLU A 207 12.69 -1.86 11.75
N PHE A 208 11.39 -2.16 11.72
CA PHE A 208 10.78 -2.84 10.58
C PHE A 208 10.90 -2.02 9.30
N MET A 209 10.67 -0.71 9.34
CA MET A 209 10.72 0.15 8.15
C MET A 209 12.13 0.52 7.72
N GLU A 210 13.11 0.55 8.62
CA GLU A 210 14.54 0.64 8.25
C GLU A 210 14.96 -0.55 7.40
N LYS A 211 14.42 -1.74 7.70
CA LYS A 211 14.69 -2.97 6.94
C LYS A 211 13.88 -3.07 5.64
N ASN A 212 12.61 -2.64 5.67
CA ASN A 212 11.63 -2.97 4.62
C ASN A 212 11.09 -1.76 3.84
N GLY A 213 11.31 -0.54 4.34
CA GLY A 213 10.73 0.70 3.85
C GLY A 213 11.50 1.37 2.71
N GLY A 214 12.69 0.87 2.37
CA GLY A 214 13.54 1.43 1.30
C GLY A 214 12.81 1.61 -0.04
N PRO A 215 12.10 0.59 -0.57
CA PRO A 215 11.35 0.71 -1.82
C PRO A 215 10.25 1.77 -1.78
N VAL A 216 9.68 2.06 -0.62
CA VAL A 216 8.64 3.10 -0.46
C VAL A 216 9.22 4.45 -0.02
N GLY A 217 10.55 4.59 0.01
CA GLY A 217 11.23 5.84 0.33
C GLY A 217 11.04 6.28 1.79
N PHE A 218 10.98 5.32 2.72
CA PHE A 218 10.96 5.63 4.14
C PHE A 218 12.24 6.38 4.54
N ASP A 219 12.07 7.47 5.28
CA ASP A 219 13.16 8.40 5.68
C ASP A 219 13.39 8.44 7.20
N GLY A 220 12.81 7.48 7.93
CA GLY A 220 12.85 7.43 9.39
C GLY A 220 11.64 8.07 10.06
N THR A 221 10.69 8.63 9.30
CA THR A 221 9.50 9.30 9.86
C THR A 221 8.18 8.70 9.37
N PHE A 222 7.14 8.81 10.19
CA PHE A 222 5.78 8.37 9.88
C PHE A 222 4.79 9.54 9.88
N PRO A 223 3.73 9.47 9.05
CA PRO A 223 3.50 8.51 7.96
C PRO A 223 4.53 8.70 6.82
N LEU A 224 4.49 7.89 5.76
CA LEU A 224 5.38 8.08 4.62
C LEU A 224 5.20 9.50 4.06
N ASN A 225 6.32 10.21 3.91
CA ASN A 225 6.30 11.49 3.24
C ASN A 225 5.89 11.31 1.79
N VAL A 226 5.05 12.21 1.30
CA VAL A 226 4.80 12.35 -0.14
C VAL A 226 6.16 12.69 -0.74
N LEU A 227 6.74 11.82 -1.56
CA LEU A 227 7.93 12.24 -2.29
C LEU A 227 7.51 13.47 -3.08
N LYS A 228 8.33 14.51 -3.01
CA LYS A 228 8.34 15.51 -4.06
C LYS A 228 8.51 14.72 -5.34
N THR A 229 7.43 14.61 -6.09
CA THR A 229 7.45 13.99 -7.40
C THR A 229 8.56 14.69 -8.18
N ASP A 230 9.42 13.93 -8.86
CA ASP A 230 10.23 14.45 -9.96
C ASP A 230 9.34 14.90 -11.14
N ALA A 231 8.00 14.84 -10.98
CA ALA A 231 7.08 15.60 -11.80
C ALA A 231 7.58 17.05 -11.84
N PRO A 232 7.68 17.65 -13.04
CA PRO A 232 7.91 19.08 -13.18
C PRO A 232 6.98 19.81 -12.22
N ALA A 233 7.49 20.85 -11.56
CA ALA A 233 6.67 21.71 -10.72
C ALA A 233 5.36 22.03 -11.45
N GLU A 234 4.23 21.99 -10.73
CA GLU A 234 2.96 22.42 -11.31
C GLU A 234 3.18 23.75 -12.04
N PRO A 235 2.86 23.83 -13.33
CA PRO A 235 2.98 25.03 -14.12
C PRO A 235 2.46 26.25 -13.35
N THR A 236 3.31 27.23 -13.07
CA THR A 236 2.85 28.50 -12.45
C THR A 236 2.53 29.56 -13.49
N ASP A 237 2.95 29.33 -14.74
CA ASP A 237 2.67 30.19 -15.89
C ASP A 237 1.41 29.68 -16.62
N PRO A 238 0.39 30.54 -16.88
CA PRO A 238 -0.79 30.17 -17.66
C PRO A 238 -0.47 29.46 -18.97
N ARG A 239 0.62 29.83 -19.65
CA ARG A 239 1.03 29.20 -20.90
C ARG A 239 1.47 27.74 -20.73
N GLU A 240 2.14 27.43 -19.62
CA GLU A 240 2.54 26.05 -19.30
C GLU A 240 1.32 25.22 -18.85
N MET A 241 0.32 25.83 -18.20
CA MET A 241 -0.95 25.18 -17.87
C MET A 241 -1.75 24.83 -19.13
N GLU A 242 -1.82 25.76 -20.10
CA GLU A 242 -2.42 25.53 -21.42
C GLU A 242 -1.71 24.39 -22.17
N GLU A 243 -0.38 24.41 -22.17
CA GLU A 243 0.45 23.37 -22.80
C GLU A 243 0.17 21.99 -22.19
N LYS A 244 0.12 21.90 -20.86
CA LYS A 244 -0.19 20.67 -20.13
C LYS A 244 -1.58 20.15 -20.48
N LEU A 245 -2.59 21.02 -20.47
CA LEU A 245 -3.97 20.66 -20.79
C LEU A 245 -4.14 20.19 -22.25
N CYS A 246 -3.42 20.82 -23.19
CA CYS A 246 -3.52 20.49 -24.61
C CYS A 246 -2.50 19.46 -25.11
N SER A 247 -1.61 18.97 -24.25
CA SER A 247 -0.54 18.02 -24.61
C SER A 247 -1.04 16.74 -25.28
N ASN A 248 -2.16 16.18 -24.80
CA ASN A 248 -2.80 14.96 -25.33
C ASN A 248 -4.23 15.24 -25.85
N SER A 249 -4.47 16.45 -26.36
CA SER A 249 -5.81 16.91 -26.76
C SER A 249 -6.48 16.10 -27.87
N GLU A 250 -5.71 15.45 -28.75
CA GLU A 250 -6.28 14.58 -29.79
C GLU A 250 -6.94 13.33 -29.19
N GLU A 251 -6.34 12.76 -28.15
CA GLU A 251 -6.87 11.57 -27.47
C GLU A 251 -8.00 11.92 -26.48
N VAL A 252 -7.81 13.02 -25.73
CA VAL A 252 -8.72 13.39 -24.63
C VAL A 252 -9.93 14.16 -25.12
N PHE A 253 -9.74 15.06 -26.11
CA PHE A 253 -10.77 15.99 -26.57
C PHE A 253 -11.18 15.78 -28.03
N ASN A 254 -10.51 14.88 -28.76
CA ASN A 254 -10.64 14.76 -30.22
C ASN A 254 -10.44 16.12 -30.93
N LEU A 255 -9.52 16.93 -30.40
CA LEU A 255 -9.14 18.24 -30.94
C LEU A 255 -7.68 18.21 -31.35
N SER A 256 -7.35 18.87 -32.47
CA SER A 256 -5.95 19.18 -32.73
C SER A 256 -5.40 20.06 -31.60
N LYS A 257 -4.10 20.02 -31.37
CA LYS A 257 -3.46 20.84 -30.34
C LYS A 257 -3.75 22.34 -30.51
N ALA A 258 -3.79 22.83 -31.75
CA ALA A 258 -4.14 24.21 -32.06
C ALA A 258 -5.61 24.54 -31.73
N ASP A 259 -6.53 23.62 -32.04
CA ASP A 259 -7.94 23.79 -31.70
C ASP A 259 -8.16 23.74 -30.19
N CYS A 260 -7.43 22.88 -29.48
CA CYS A 260 -7.46 22.84 -28.02
C CYS A 260 -7.10 24.21 -27.42
N TYR A 261 -6.02 24.87 -27.85
CA TYR A 261 -5.70 26.21 -27.33
C TYR A 261 -6.80 27.24 -27.60
N ASN A 262 -7.42 27.19 -28.78
CA ASN A 262 -8.54 28.06 -29.12
C ASN A 262 -9.73 27.81 -28.17
N GLN A 263 -10.04 26.55 -27.86
CA GLN A 263 -11.12 26.19 -26.94
C GLN A 263 -10.81 26.55 -25.49
N VAL A 264 -9.55 26.37 -25.06
CA VAL A 264 -9.10 26.80 -23.73
C VAL A 264 -9.27 28.31 -23.58
N SER A 265 -8.90 29.09 -24.59
CA SER A 265 -9.12 30.54 -24.61
C SER A 265 -10.60 30.91 -24.48
N GLN A 266 -11.49 30.20 -25.18
CA GLN A 266 -12.93 30.41 -25.03
C GLN A 266 -13.42 30.12 -23.62
N CYS A 267 -12.97 29.02 -23.02
CA CYS A 267 -13.28 28.69 -21.63
C CYS A 267 -12.75 29.74 -20.65
N VAL A 268 -11.54 30.29 -20.87
CA VAL A 268 -11.01 31.42 -20.09
C VAL A 268 -11.95 32.62 -20.16
N PHE A 269 -12.36 33.05 -21.36
CA PHE A 269 -13.29 34.17 -21.53
C PHE A 269 -14.64 33.94 -20.84
N GLU A 270 -15.18 32.72 -20.94
CA GLU A 270 -16.42 32.37 -20.25
C GLU A 270 -16.29 32.47 -18.73
N GLN A 271 -15.19 32.00 -18.15
CA GLN A 271 -14.98 32.09 -16.70
C GLN A 271 -14.71 33.53 -16.24
N LEU A 272 -13.97 34.33 -17.02
CA LEU A 272 -13.80 35.76 -16.75
C LEU A 272 -15.16 36.49 -16.76
N SER A 273 -16.05 36.16 -17.70
CA SER A 273 -17.40 36.74 -17.73
C SER A 273 -18.27 36.36 -16.53
N LYS A 274 -17.93 35.26 -15.84
CA LYS A 274 -18.57 34.77 -14.62
C LYS A 274 -17.92 35.33 -13.33
N GLY A 275 -17.00 36.28 -13.46
CA GLY A 275 -16.37 36.94 -12.31
C GLY A 275 -15.15 36.20 -11.76
N MET A 276 -14.48 35.37 -12.56
CA MET A 276 -13.19 34.79 -12.18
C MET A 276 -12.15 35.91 -11.99
N VAL A 277 -11.65 36.06 -10.76
CA VAL A 277 -10.73 37.16 -10.36
C VAL A 277 -9.27 36.73 -10.26
N ASN A 278 -8.99 35.42 -10.31
CA ASN A 278 -7.63 34.85 -10.23
C ASN A 278 -7.45 33.78 -11.31
N VAL A 279 -6.22 33.53 -11.73
CA VAL A 279 -5.87 32.52 -12.73
C VAL A 279 -5.84 31.13 -12.07
N ASP A 280 -7.00 30.69 -11.58
CA ASP A 280 -7.25 29.30 -11.24
C ASP A 280 -7.66 28.57 -12.53
N PHE A 281 -6.91 27.54 -12.89
CA PHE A 281 -7.14 26.75 -14.12
C PHE A 281 -8.17 25.63 -13.93
N SER A 282 -8.63 25.38 -12.71
CA SER A 282 -9.64 24.34 -12.42
C SER A 282 -10.98 24.62 -13.11
N PRO A 283 -11.54 25.86 -13.06
CA PRO A 283 -12.77 26.19 -13.79
C PRO A 283 -12.61 26.11 -15.32
N ILE A 284 -11.40 26.34 -15.83
CA ILE A 284 -11.06 26.25 -17.26
C ILE A 284 -11.03 24.78 -17.68
N THR A 285 -10.36 23.93 -16.91
CA THR A 285 -10.29 22.47 -17.13
C THR A 285 -11.69 21.84 -17.07
N ALA A 286 -12.51 22.25 -16.09
CA ALA A 286 -13.91 21.79 -16.00
C ALA A 286 -14.74 22.18 -17.22
N CYS A 287 -14.53 23.40 -17.75
CA CYS A 287 -15.19 23.86 -18.98
C CYS A 287 -14.78 23.02 -20.20
N MET A 288 -13.48 22.72 -20.35
CA MET A 288 -12.96 21.87 -21.42
C MET A 288 -13.56 20.46 -21.35
N ASN A 289 -13.53 19.84 -20.16
CA ASN A 289 -14.05 18.49 -19.96
C ASN A 289 -15.56 18.41 -20.25
N ALA A 290 -16.32 19.41 -19.81
CA ALA A 290 -17.77 19.42 -20.03
C ALA A 290 -18.17 19.52 -21.51
N LYS A 291 -17.33 20.13 -22.35
CA LYS A 291 -17.65 20.39 -23.77
C LYS A 291 -17.04 19.38 -24.73
N TRP A 292 -15.86 18.87 -24.41
CA TRP A 292 -15.01 18.20 -25.40
C TRP A 292 -14.47 16.85 -24.93
N LEU A 293 -14.63 16.46 -23.66
CA LEU A 293 -14.12 15.17 -23.20
C LEU A 293 -14.77 14.02 -23.97
N VAL A 294 -13.94 13.18 -24.59
CA VAL A 294 -14.40 11.96 -25.26
C VAL A 294 -14.78 10.94 -24.19
N VAL A 295 -16.05 10.50 -24.20
CA VAL A 295 -16.61 9.47 -23.30
C VAL A 295 -16.74 8.15 -24.03
#